data_AF-A0A7C0Z1G7-F1
#
_entry.id   AF-A0A7C0Z1G7-F1
#
_cell.length_a   1.000
_cell.length_b   1.000
_cell.length_c   1.000
_cell.angle_alpha   90.00
_cell.angle_beta   90.00
_cell.angle_gamma   90.00
#
_symmetry.space_group_name_H-M   'P 1'
#
loop_
_entity.id
_entity.type
_entity.pdbx_description
1 polymer ?
#
loop_
_entity_poly.entity_id
_entity_poly.type
_entity_poly.pdbx_seq_one_letter_code
_entity_poly.pdbx_strand_id
1 'polypeptide(L)'
;MVNPELIQRLVVIFPAAVIAITFHEVAHGYAAEKLGDHTARLNGRLTLNPIAHIDIFGTLILPILLAVLTGGRIVFGYAKPVPVNPFNLKDPRRDMALTAAAGPATNFALAAISAILLRILGFFGQPGSTALEWILLPIIALLQFSILINAILLVFNLIPIPPLDGGRILVGIVPADWART
;
A
#
# COMPACT_ATOMS: atom_id res chain seq x y z
N MET A 1 27.31 13.91 9.38
CA MET A 1 27.56 13.01 8.22
C MET A 1 26.36 12.08 8.08
N VAL A 2 25.78 11.93 6.90
CA VAL A 2 24.68 10.97 6.68
C VAL A 2 25.26 9.55 6.71
N ASN A 3 24.67 8.64 7.48
CA ASN A 3 25.13 7.23 7.54
C ASN A 3 24.90 6.56 6.16
N PRO A 4 25.93 6.03 5.48
CA PRO A 4 25.78 5.32 4.21
C PRO A 4 24.78 4.16 4.24
N GLU A 5 24.67 3.47 5.38
CA GLU A 5 23.70 2.38 5.58
C GLU A 5 22.26 2.89 5.55
N LEU A 6 22.03 4.10 6.08
CA LEU A 6 20.72 4.75 6.06
C LEU A 6 20.32 5.07 4.62
N ILE A 7 21.24 5.59 3.81
CA ILE A 7 20.98 5.91 2.39
C ILE A 7 20.60 4.63 1.63
N GLN A 8 21.37 3.55 1.79
CA GLN A 8 21.08 2.27 1.15
C GLN A 8 19.71 1.72 1.53
N ARG A 9 19.35 1.76 2.82
CA ARG A 9 18.02 1.33 3.29
C ARG A 9 16.91 2.17 2.67
N LEU A 10 17.06 3.49 2.63
CA LEU A 10 16.05 4.39 2.06
C LEU A 10 15.84 4.14 0.56
N VAL A 11 16.92 3.92 -0.21
CA VAL A 11 16.87 3.63 -1.64
C VAL A 11 16.10 2.34 -1.94
N VAL A 12 16.10 1.37 -1.02
CA VAL A 12 15.37 0.10 -1.17
C VAL A 12 13.94 0.18 -0.63
N ILE A 13 13.75 0.80 0.54
CA ILE A 13 12.44 0.91 1.20
C ILE A 13 11.49 1.79 0.37
N PHE A 14 11.99 2.90 -0.17
CA PHE A 14 11.15 3.89 -0.83
C PHE A 14 10.42 3.32 -2.06
N PRO A 15 11.09 2.65 -3.03
CA PRO A 15 10.40 2.00 -4.14
C PRO A 15 9.40 0.94 -3.70
N ALA A 16 9.75 0.10 -2.71
CA ALA A 16 8.85 -0.92 -2.19
C ALA A 16 7.57 -0.30 -1.60
N ALA A 17 7.70 0.78 -0.84
CA ALA A 17 6.56 1.51 -0.27
C ALA A 17 5.69 2.15 -1.34
N VAL A 18 6.32 2.84 -2.31
CA VAL A 18 5.61 3.50 -3.41
C VAL A 18 4.81 2.51 -4.24
N ILE A 19 5.40 1.35 -4.57
CA ILE A 19 4.71 0.28 -5.30
C ILE A 19 3.55 -0.26 -4.47
N ALA A 20 3.77 -0.59 -3.19
CA ALA A 20 2.75 -1.17 -2.33
C ALA A 20 1.53 -0.25 -2.18
N ILE A 21 1.76 1.05 -1.96
CA ILE A 21 0.70 2.06 -1.82
C ILE A 21 -0.01 2.30 -3.15
N THR A 22 0.73 2.47 -4.25
CA THR A 22 0.13 2.76 -5.57
C THR A 22 -0.77 1.63 -6.02
N PHE A 23 -0.32 0.39 -5.89
CA PHE A 23 -1.13 -0.77 -6.27
C PHE A 23 -2.34 -0.95 -5.35
N HIS A 24 -2.21 -0.67 -4.05
CA HIS A 24 -3.33 -0.68 -3.10
C HIS A 24 -4.43 0.32 -3.51
N GLU A 25 -4.06 1.58 -3.75
CA GLU A 25 -5.00 2.63 -4.15
C GLU A 25 -5.66 2.36 -5.51
N VAL A 26 -4.86 1.90 -6.48
CA VAL A 26 -5.38 1.52 -7.80
C VAL A 26 -6.33 0.33 -7.71
N ALA A 27 -6.09 -0.61 -6.78
CA ALA A 27 -6.98 -1.75 -6.56
C ALA A 27 -8.37 -1.31 -6.08
N HIS A 28 -8.45 -0.34 -5.16
CA HIS A 28 -9.73 0.28 -4.80
C HIS A 28 -10.43 0.88 -6.01
N GLY A 29 -9.74 1.74 -6.77
CA GLY A 29 -10.31 2.36 -7.97
C GLY A 29 -10.78 1.35 -8.99
N TYR A 30 -10.00 0.29 -9.21
CA TYR A 30 -10.32 -0.77 -10.18
C TYR A 30 -11.51 -1.63 -9.74
N ALA A 31 -11.63 -1.92 -8.43
CA ALA A 31 -12.78 -2.61 -7.90
C ALA A 31 -14.05 -1.77 -8.01
N ALA A 32 -13.99 -0.49 -7.63
CA ALA A 32 -15.09 0.47 -7.77
C ALA A 32 -15.55 0.58 -9.23
N GLU A 33 -14.61 0.70 -10.16
CA GLU A 33 -14.82 0.76 -11.61
C GLU A 33 -15.59 -0.47 -12.12
N LYS A 34 -15.22 -1.67 -11.66
CA LYS A 34 -15.93 -2.92 -12.01
C LYS A 34 -17.32 -3.03 -11.40
N LEU A 35 -17.55 -2.36 -10.27
CA LEU A 35 -18.83 -2.37 -9.56
C LEU A 35 -19.79 -1.26 -10.06
N GLY A 36 -19.31 -0.37 -10.94
CA GLY A 36 -20.11 0.65 -11.63
C GLY A 36 -19.69 2.09 -11.34
N ASP A 37 -18.71 2.30 -10.46
CA ASP A 37 -18.22 3.63 -10.13
C ASP A 37 -17.01 4.05 -10.96
N HIS A 38 -17.27 4.87 -11.98
CA HIS A 38 -16.24 5.40 -12.87
C HIS A 38 -15.50 6.64 -12.33
N THR A 39 -15.80 7.10 -11.10
CA THR A 39 -15.26 8.35 -10.56
C THR A 39 -13.72 8.38 -10.52
N ALA A 40 -13.06 7.28 -10.15
CA ALA A 40 -11.60 7.18 -10.14
C ALA A 40 -10.99 7.40 -11.52
N ARG A 41 -11.53 6.74 -12.56
CA ARG A 41 -11.06 6.87 -13.94
C ARG A 41 -11.31 8.26 -14.49
N LEU A 42 -12.51 8.81 -14.29
CA LEU A 42 -12.90 10.14 -14.78
C LEU A 42 -12.04 11.25 -14.16
N ASN A 43 -11.57 11.07 -12.93
CA ASN A 43 -10.64 11.99 -12.26
C ASN A 43 -9.16 11.74 -12.62
N GLY A 44 -8.85 10.80 -13.54
CA GLY A 44 -7.48 10.44 -13.90
C GLY A 44 -6.69 9.75 -12.78
N ARG A 45 -7.39 9.21 -11.77
CA ARG A 45 -6.81 8.60 -10.56
C ARG A 45 -6.53 7.12 -10.71
N LEU A 46 -7.13 6.46 -11.71
CA LEU A 46 -6.89 5.06 -12.03
C LEU A 46 -5.59 4.91 -12.85
N THR A 47 -4.45 5.12 -12.20
CA THR A 47 -3.12 5.12 -12.85
C THR A 47 -2.06 4.53 -11.93
N LEU A 48 -1.10 3.80 -12.51
CA LEU A 48 0.09 3.30 -11.80
C LEU A 48 1.19 4.35 -11.67
N ASN A 49 0.96 5.59 -12.13
CA ASN A 49 1.89 6.69 -11.88
C ASN A 49 1.83 7.07 -10.39
N PRO A 50 2.89 6.83 -9.60
CA PRO A 50 2.87 7.09 -8.16
C PRO A 50 2.69 8.57 -7.83
N ILE A 51 3.08 9.48 -8.73
CA ILE A 51 2.90 10.93 -8.54
C ILE A 51 1.43 11.28 -8.37
N ALA A 52 0.53 10.56 -9.05
CA ALA A 52 -0.89 10.77 -8.89
C ALA A 52 -1.33 10.51 -7.44
N HIS A 53 -0.70 9.59 -6.71
CA HIS A 53 -1.12 9.20 -5.36
C HIS A 53 -0.41 9.96 -4.24
N ILE A 54 0.43 10.93 -4.57
CA ILE A 54 1.12 11.75 -3.56
C ILE A 54 0.16 12.81 -3.01
N ASP A 55 0.11 12.90 -1.68
CA ASP A 55 -0.44 14.05 -0.97
C ASP A 55 0.72 14.87 -0.42
N ILE A 56 0.85 16.15 -0.78
CA ILE A 56 2.01 16.96 -0.34
C ILE A 56 2.07 17.01 1.19
N PHE A 57 0.92 17.13 1.86
CA PHE A 57 0.89 17.15 3.30
C PHE A 57 1.17 15.77 3.88
N GLY A 58 0.40 14.76 3.50
CA GLY A 58 0.46 13.41 4.06
C GLY A 58 1.73 12.63 3.71
N THR A 59 2.28 12.81 2.51
CA THR A 59 3.43 12.05 2.00
C THR A 59 4.77 12.75 2.25
N LEU A 60 4.80 14.09 2.37
CA LEU A 60 6.04 14.85 2.54
C LEU A 60 6.09 15.65 3.84
N ILE A 61 5.14 16.56 4.07
CA ILE A 61 5.20 17.51 5.19
C ILE A 61 5.04 16.77 6.54
N LEU A 62 4.04 15.89 6.65
CA LEU A 62 3.71 15.19 7.88
C LEU A 62 4.86 14.26 8.34
N PRO A 63 5.45 13.40 7.50
CA PRO A 63 6.61 12.60 7.89
C PRO A 63 7.80 13.43 8.37
N ILE A 64 8.12 14.54 7.68
CA ILE A 64 9.24 15.42 8.06
C ILE A 64 8.96 16.09 9.40
N LEU A 65 7.75 16.62 9.58
CA LEU A 65 7.34 17.27 10.82
C LEU A 65 7.43 16.30 12.00
N LEU A 66 6.88 15.08 11.84
CA LEU A 66 6.95 14.04 12.87
C LEU A 66 8.39 13.62 13.17
N ALA A 67 9.23 13.49 12.14
CA ALA A 67 10.65 13.18 12.32
C ALA A 67 11.36 14.27 13.13
N VAL A 68 11.10 15.56 12.85
CA VAL A 68 11.70 16.68 13.59
C VAL A 68 11.19 16.73 15.03
N LEU A 69 9.88 16.66 15.24
CA LEU A 69 9.25 16.80 16.55
C LEU A 69 9.54 15.62 17.49
N THR A 70 9.71 14.42 16.94
CA THR A 70 9.93 13.20 17.74
C THR A 70 11.38 12.74 17.76
N GLY A 71 12.29 13.50 17.13
CA GLY A 71 13.69 13.09 16.97
C GLY A 71 13.84 11.80 16.15
N GLY A 72 12.96 11.60 15.16
CA GLY A 72 12.97 10.47 14.24
C GLY A 72 12.32 9.19 14.78
N ARG A 73 11.68 9.23 15.95
CA ARG A 73 11.08 8.05 16.58
C ARG A 73 9.76 7.64 15.93
N ILE A 74 8.99 8.62 15.47
CA ILE A 74 7.71 8.41 14.79
C ILE A 74 7.80 9.07 13.43
N VAL A 75 7.60 8.27 12.39
CA VAL A 75 7.48 8.74 11.01
C VAL A 75 6.30 8.00 10.41
N PHE A 76 5.23 8.74 10.10
CA PHE A 76 4.04 8.21 9.45
C PHE A 76 3.57 9.20 8.39
N GLY A 77 2.96 8.68 7.34
CA GLY A 77 2.39 9.46 6.26
C GLY A 77 1.25 8.69 5.60
N TYR A 78 0.46 9.39 4.81
CA TYR A 78 -0.62 8.80 4.03
C TYR A 78 -0.54 9.27 2.57
N ALA A 79 -1.06 8.43 1.68
CA ALA A 79 -1.21 8.74 0.27
C ALA A 79 -2.52 9.48 0.03
N LYS A 80 -2.59 10.22 -1.07
CA LYS A 80 -3.85 10.78 -1.54
C LYS A 80 -4.73 9.61 -2.01
N PRO A 81 -5.90 9.37 -1.39
CA PRO A 81 -6.70 8.18 -1.71
C PRO A 81 -7.37 8.30 -3.07
N VAL A 82 -7.69 7.17 -3.70
CA VAL A 82 -8.51 7.14 -4.91
C VAL A 82 -9.98 7.40 -4.57
N PRO A 83 -10.67 8.34 -5.25
CA PRO A 83 -12.05 8.65 -4.94
C PRO A 83 -12.98 7.49 -5.34
N VAL A 84 -13.87 7.12 -4.42
CA VAL A 84 -14.94 6.16 -4.64
C VAL A 84 -16.26 6.85 -4.28
N ASN A 85 -17.24 6.78 -5.18
CA ASN A 85 -18.56 7.34 -5.01
C ASN A 85 -19.59 6.23 -4.76
N PRO A 86 -20.09 6.06 -3.52
CA PRO A 86 -21.07 5.03 -3.18
C PRO A 86 -22.38 5.14 -3.97
N PHE A 87 -22.76 6.34 -4.43
CA PHE A 87 -24.00 6.56 -5.18
C PHE A 87 -23.97 6.00 -6.60
N ASN A 88 -22.78 5.71 -7.13
CA ASN A 88 -22.64 5.07 -8.45
C ASN A 88 -22.66 3.53 -8.36
N LEU A 89 -22.59 2.97 -7.14
CA LEU A 89 -22.54 1.52 -6.93
C LEU A 89 -23.95 0.92 -6.94
N LYS A 90 -24.07 -0.34 -7.37
CA LYS A 90 -25.36 -1.04 -7.45
C LYS A 90 -25.92 -1.40 -6.08
N ASP A 91 -25.06 -1.93 -5.22
CA ASP A 91 -25.35 -2.15 -3.80
C ASP A 91 -24.30 -1.37 -2.98
N PRO A 92 -24.60 -0.13 -2.56
CA PRO A 92 -23.60 0.73 -1.94
C PRO A 92 -22.94 0.15 -0.69
N ARG A 93 -23.61 -0.75 0.05
CA ARG A 93 -23.02 -1.33 1.28
C ARG A 93 -22.06 -2.44 0.95
N ARG A 94 -22.54 -3.42 0.16
CA ARG A 94 -21.74 -4.57 -0.26
C ARG A 94 -20.58 -4.13 -1.13
N ASP A 95 -20.84 -3.26 -2.11
CA ASP A 95 -19.87 -2.88 -3.12
C ASP A 95 -18.79 -1.97 -2.53
N MET A 96 -19.12 -1.13 -1.53
CA MET A 96 -18.11 -0.40 -0.76
C MET A 96 -17.20 -1.34 0.04
N ALA A 97 -17.76 -2.38 0.67
CA ALA A 97 -16.95 -3.37 1.38
C ALA A 97 -16.04 -4.17 0.44
N LEU A 98 -16.54 -4.57 -0.74
CA LEU A 98 -15.72 -5.24 -1.77
C LEU A 98 -14.62 -4.32 -2.30
N THR A 99 -14.95 -3.05 -2.54
CA THR A 99 -13.98 -2.03 -2.96
C THR A 99 -12.91 -1.84 -1.89
N ALA A 100 -13.29 -1.72 -0.62
CA ALA A 100 -12.36 -1.58 0.50
C ALA A 100 -11.50 -2.83 0.70
N ALA A 101 -12.01 -4.05 0.44
CA ALA A 101 -11.22 -5.27 0.52
C ALA A 101 -10.15 -5.39 -0.59
N ALA A 102 -10.31 -4.69 -1.71
CA ALA A 102 -9.41 -4.79 -2.85
C ALA A 102 -7.98 -4.32 -2.52
N GLY A 103 -7.82 -3.22 -1.79
CA GLY A 103 -6.51 -2.72 -1.36
C GLY A 103 -5.72 -3.73 -0.53
N PRO A 104 -6.26 -4.20 0.62
CA PRO A 104 -5.65 -5.25 1.43
C PRO A 104 -5.38 -6.54 0.65
N ALA A 105 -6.30 -6.98 -0.20
CA ALA A 105 -6.11 -8.16 -1.05
C ALA A 105 -4.90 -8.01 -1.99
N THR A 106 -4.70 -6.82 -2.57
CA THR A 106 -3.53 -6.51 -3.40
C THR A 106 -2.25 -6.49 -2.59
N ASN A 107 -2.23 -5.94 -1.37
CA ASN A 107 -1.04 -6.03 -0.53
C ASN A 107 -0.70 -7.47 -0.18
N PHE A 108 -1.70 -8.29 0.18
CA PHE A 108 -1.47 -9.72 0.40
C PHE A 108 -0.84 -10.39 -0.81
N ALA A 109 -1.38 -10.14 -2.02
CA ALA A 109 -0.84 -10.70 -3.25
C ALA A 109 0.61 -10.25 -3.51
N LEU A 110 0.92 -8.96 -3.33
CA LEU A 110 2.28 -8.43 -3.49
C LEU A 110 3.26 -9.03 -2.48
N ALA A 111 2.85 -9.20 -1.22
CA ALA A 111 3.66 -9.87 -0.20
C ALA A 111 3.93 -11.33 -0.58
N ALA A 112 2.90 -12.06 -1.01
CA ALA A 112 3.01 -13.46 -1.44
C ALA A 112 3.94 -13.61 -2.66
N ILE A 113 3.76 -12.79 -3.70
CA ILE A 113 4.63 -12.76 -4.88
C ILE A 113 6.08 -12.48 -4.47
N SER A 114 6.30 -11.46 -3.63
CA SER A 114 7.65 -11.11 -3.17
C SER A 114 8.31 -12.26 -2.39
N ALA A 115 7.54 -12.96 -1.54
CA ALA A 115 8.02 -14.11 -0.79
C ALA A 115 8.37 -15.31 -1.69
N ILE A 116 7.54 -15.59 -2.70
CA ILE A 116 7.82 -16.63 -3.70
C ILE A 116 9.09 -16.31 -4.48
N LEU A 117 9.25 -15.07 -4.96
CA LEU A 117 10.45 -14.64 -5.67
C LEU A 117 11.70 -14.74 -4.79
N LEU A 118 11.61 -14.34 -3.52
CA LEU A 118 12.72 -14.47 -2.57
C LEU A 118 13.11 -15.93 -2.37
N ARG A 119 12.14 -16.84 -2.25
CA ARG A 119 12.39 -18.27 -2.11
C ARG A 119 13.04 -18.86 -3.37
N ILE A 120 12.60 -18.46 -4.55
CA ILE A 120 13.20 -18.86 -5.83
C ILE A 120 14.66 -18.39 -5.90
N LEU A 121 14.94 -17.14 -5.57
CA LEU A 121 16.31 -16.61 -5.55
C LEU A 121 17.21 -17.39 -4.58
N GLY A 122 16.70 -17.82 -3.43
CA GLY A 122 17.45 -18.66 -2.49
C GLY A 122 17.82 -20.05 -3.02
N PHE A 123 17.11 -20.58 -4.02
CA PHE A 123 17.47 -21.85 -4.67
C PHE A 123 18.57 -21.69 -5.72
N PHE A 124 18.65 -20.54 -6.39
CA PHE A 124 19.62 -20.28 -7.47
C PHE A 124 20.84 -19.46 -7.03
N GLY A 125 20.76 -18.74 -5.91
CA GLY A 125 21.77 -17.84 -5.41
C GLY A 125 22.63 -18.46 -4.31
N GLN A 126 23.51 -19.41 -4.66
CA GLN A 126 24.70 -19.69 -3.85
C GLN A 126 25.80 -18.71 -4.33
N PRO A 127 26.18 -17.69 -3.55
CA PRO A 127 27.15 -16.70 -4.00
C PRO A 127 28.54 -17.33 -4.07
N GLY A 128 29.05 -17.54 -5.28
CA GLY A 128 30.43 -17.95 -5.54
C GLY A 128 31.25 -16.91 -6.29
N SER A 129 30.61 -15.84 -6.79
CA SER A 129 31.27 -14.77 -7.55
C SER A 129 30.83 -13.38 -7.06
N THR A 130 31.82 -12.52 -6.82
CA THR A 130 31.65 -11.18 -6.25
C THR A 130 30.75 -10.28 -7.10
N ALA A 131 30.73 -10.43 -8.42
CA ALA A 131 29.92 -9.60 -9.32
C ALA A 131 28.40 -9.83 -9.18
N LEU A 132 27.98 -11.07 -8.92
CA LEU A 132 26.56 -11.41 -8.79
C LEU A 132 25.96 -10.86 -7.47
N GLU A 133 26.78 -10.80 -6.43
CA GLU A 133 26.39 -10.29 -5.11
C GLU A 133 25.95 -8.82 -5.13
N TRP A 134 26.64 -7.97 -5.90
CA TRP A 134 26.29 -6.54 -6.02
C TRP A 134 24.90 -6.30 -6.62
N ILE A 135 24.37 -7.25 -7.40
CA ILE A 135 23.04 -7.17 -8.01
C ILE A 135 22.00 -7.89 -7.14
N LEU A 136 22.34 -9.06 -6.61
CA LEU A 136 21.40 -9.88 -5.86
C LEU A 136 21.07 -9.31 -4.48
N LEU A 137 22.05 -8.72 -3.77
CA LEU A 137 21.82 -8.20 -2.42
C LEU A 137 20.76 -7.08 -2.38
N PRO A 138 20.79 -6.05 -3.25
CA PRO A 138 19.74 -5.05 -3.30
C PRO A 138 18.36 -5.63 -3.66
N ILE A 139 18.29 -6.61 -4.57
CA ILE A 139 17.03 -7.26 -4.97
C ILE A 139 16.44 -8.05 -3.79
N ILE A 140 17.27 -8.82 -3.08
CA ILE A 140 16.86 -9.56 -1.88
C ILE A 140 16.32 -8.59 -0.84
N ALA A 141 17.04 -7.50 -0.57
CA ALA A 141 16.59 -6.47 0.36
C ALA A 141 15.25 -5.84 -0.09
N LEU A 142 15.11 -5.52 -1.37
CA LEU A 142 13.86 -4.97 -1.94
C LEU A 142 12.68 -5.93 -1.73
N LEU A 143 12.86 -7.22 -2.01
CA LEU A 143 11.82 -8.23 -1.79
C LEU A 143 11.47 -8.37 -0.32
N GLN A 144 12.45 -8.39 0.57
CA GLN A 144 12.23 -8.46 2.02
C GLN A 144 11.43 -7.24 2.54
N PHE A 145 11.80 -6.02 2.12
CA PHE A 145 11.06 -4.82 2.47
C PHE A 145 9.68 -4.78 1.81
N SER A 146 9.54 -5.26 0.58
CA SER A 146 8.24 -5.40 -0.09
C SER A 146 7.30 -6.31 0.71
N ILE A 147 7.78 -7.47 1.19
CA ILE A 147 7.00 -8.37 2.05
C ILE A 147 6.58 -7.63 3.33
N LEU A 148 7.53 -7.01 4.02
CA LEU A 148 7.28 -6.34 5.29
C LEU A 148 6.26 -5.21 5.14
N ILE A 149 6.45 -4.32 4.16
CA ILE A 149 5.58 -3.16 3.96
C ILE A 149 4.17 -3.60 3.54
N ASN A 150 4.05 -4.55 2.61
CA ASN A 150 2.75 -5.05 2.21
C ASN A 150 2.04 -5.79 3.36
N ALA A 151 2.75 -6.56 4.18
CA ALA A 151 2.17 -7.19 5.36
C ALA A 151 1.69 -6.17 6.40
N ILE A 152 2.48 -5.11 6.63
CA ILE A 152 2.09 -3.98 7.48
C ILE A 152 0.82 -3.33 6.91
N LEU A 153 0.82 -2.88 5.66
CA LEU A 153 -0.34 -2.23 5.04
C LEU A 153 -1.59 -3.12 5.06
N LEU A 154 -1.43 -4.42 4.83
CA LEU A 154 -2.51 -5.41 4.94
C LEU A 154 -3.10 -5.42 6.36
N VAL A 155 -2.28 -5.64 7.38
CA VAL A 155 -2.77 -5.75 8.77
C VAL A 155 -3.37 -4.44 9.24
N PHE A 156 -2.69 -3.32 9.00
CA PHE A 156 -3.18 -2.00 9.40
C PHE A 156 -4.51 -1.67 8.73
N ASN A 157 -4.65 -1.88 7.41
CA ASN A 157 -5.90 -1.58 6.72
C ASN A 157 -7.03 -2.55 7.05
N LEU A 158 -6.77 -3.73 7.62
CA LEU A 158 -7.82 -4.64 8.09
C LEU A 158 -8.33 -4.33 9.51
N ILE A 159 -7.73 -3.37 10.22
CA ILE A 159 -8.24 -2.92 11.53
C ILE A 159 -9.64 -2.31 11.32
N PRO A 160 -10.67 -2.77 12.07
CA PRO A 160 -12.07 -2.37 11.83
C PRO A 160 -12.40 -0.99 12.42
N ILE A 161 -11.63 0.04 12.08
CA ILE A 161 -11.77 1.39 12.60
C ILE A 161 -11.74 2.38 11.43
N PRO A 162 -12.79 3.19 11.20
CA PRO A 162 -12.73 4.29 10.23
C PRO A 162 -11.58 5.26 10.54
N PRO A 163 -10.84 5.75 9.54
CA PRO A 163 -11.11 5.70 8.10
C PRO A 163 -10.53 4.48 7.35
N LEU A 164 -9.98 3.49 8.05
CA LEU A 164 -9.30 2.33 7.45
C LEU A 164 -10.29 1.42 6.70
N ASP A 165 -9.77 0.62 5.76
CA ASP A 165 -10.59 -0.25 4.92
C ASP A 165 -11.40 -1.26 5.73
N GLY A 166 -10.84 -1.81 6.80
CA GLY A 166 -11.48 -2.74 7.72
C GLY A 166 -12.75 -2.15 8.32
N GLY A 167 -12.77 -0.84 8.59
CA GLY A 167 -13.97 -0.15 9.04
C GLY A 167 -15.07 -0.14 7.97
N ARG A 168 -14.71 0.10 6.70
CA ARG A 168 -15.66 0.08 5.57
C ARG A 168 -16.15 -1.34 5.26
N ILE A 169 -15.26 -2.33 5.36
CA ILE A 169 -15.60 -3.75 5.26
C ILE A 169 -16.60 -4.12 6.34
N LEU A 170 -16.35 -3.73 7.59
CA LEU A 170 -17.25 -4.01 8.70
C LEU A 170 -18.65 -3.40 8.46
N VAL A 171 -18.74 -2.14 8.03
CA VAL A 171 -20.01 -1.46 7.73
C VAL A 171 -20.84 -2.20 6.66
N GLY A 172 -20.19 -2.83 5.68
CA GLY A 172 -20.89 -3.64 4.68
C GLY A 172 -21.38 -5.00 5.19
N ILE A 173 -20.83 -5.52 6.28
CA ILE A 173 -21.19 -6.83 6.85
C ILE A 173 -22.22 -6.70 7.99
N VAL A 174 -22.13 -5.65 8.81
CA VAL A 174 -23.04 -5.48 9.96
C VAL A 174 -24.49 -5.21 9.53
N PRO A 175 -25.51 -5.49 10.37
CA PRO A 175 -26.89 -5.10 10.09
C PRO A 175 -27.04 -3.59 9.88
N ALA A 176 -28.00 -3.18 9.05
CA ALA A 176 -28.20 -1.76 8.70
C ALA A 176 -28.45 -0.87 9.92
N ASP A 177 -29.03 -1.42 10.99
CA ASP A 177 -29.39 -0.68 12.19
C ASP A 177 -28.18 -0.28 13.03
N TRP A 178 -27.07 -1.03 12.92
CA TRP A 178 -25.84 -0.78 13.67
C TRP A 178 -24.92 0.21 12.95
N ALA A 179 -25.20 0.51 11.68
CA ALA A 179 -24.42 1.41 10.84
C ALA A 179 -24.91 2.89 10.92
N ARG A 180 -25.92 3.22 11.74
CA ARG A 180 -26.58 4.54 11.80
C ARG A 180 -26.15 5.47 12.93
N THR A 181 -25.02 5.21 13.61
CA THR A 181 -24.48 6.13 14.64
C THR A 181 -23.52 7.14 14.03
#